data_AF-A0A5K1CSH2-F1
#
_entry.id   AF-A0A5K1CSH2-F1
#
_cell.length_a   1.000
_cell.length_b   1.000
_cell.length_c   1.000
_cell.angle_alpha   90.00
_cell.angle_beta   90.00
_cell.angle_gamma   90.00
#
_symmetry.space_group_name_H-M   'P 1'
#
loop_
_entity.id
_entity.type
_entity.pdbx_description
1 polymer ?
#
loop_
_entity_poly.entity_id
_entity_poly.type
_entity_poly.pdbx_seq_one_letter_code
_entity_poly.pdbx_strand_id
1 'polypeptide(L)'
;FVEYGIDGCILLLQICLDQVKFHDGDLQSMQLKSELLSVIFRYLLERPNFSTVFCQSLRTQVSEIYLEDLSKALHLSIPEKIGI
;
A
#
# COMPACT_ATOMS: atom_id res chain seq x y z
N PHE A 1 0.12 5.68 14.11
CA PHE A 1 -0.14 7.09 13.76
C PHE A 1 0.21 8.06 14.89
N VAL A 2 -0.30 7.89 16.13
CA VAL A 2 -0.01 8.84 17.22
C VAL A 2 1.46 8.82 17.68
N GLU A 3 2.13 7.65 17.61
CA GLU A 3 3.48 7.48 18.17
C GLU A 3 4.63 7.90 17.24
N TYR A 4 4.45 7.79 15.91
CA TYR A 4 5.49 8.06 14.89
C TYR A 4 5.15 9.24 13.95
N GLY A 5 4.01 9.89 14.16
CA GLY A 5 3.53 10.99 13.32
C GLY A 5 3.22 10.57 11.87
N ILE A 6 2.90 11.56 11.04
CA ILE A 6 2.61 11.37 9.61
C ILE A 6 3.87 10.93 8.86
N ASP A 7 5.03 11.54 9.13
CA ASP A 7 6.29 11.23 8.44
C ASP A 7 6.74 9.78 8.64
N GLY A 8 6.62 9.25 9.86
CA GLY A 8 6.91 7.84 10.12
C GLY A 8 5.97 6.90 9.39
N CYS A 9 4.71 7.29 9.22
CA CYS A 9 3.72 6.49 8.49
C CYS A 9 3.99 6.50 6.98
N ILE A 10 4.39 7.66 6.43
CA ILE A 10 4.84 7.77 5.02
C ILE A 10 6.07 6.89 4.80
N LEU A 11 7.08 6.98 5.67
CA LEU A 11 8.30 6.19 5.54
C LEU A 11 8.01 4.68 5.57
N LEU A 12 7.18 4.24 6.52
CA LEU A 12 6.82 2.83 6.66
C LEU A 12 6.06 2.33 5.42
N LEU A 13 5.08 3.09 4.94
CA LEU A 13 4.32 2.72 3.75
C LEU A 13 5.19 2.71 2.48
N GLN A 14 6.12 3.65 2.34
CA GLN A 14 7.13 3.63 1.27
C GLN A 14 7.97 2.36 1.30
N ILE A 15 8.45 1.94 2.47
CA ILE A 15 9.22 0.71 2.63
C ILE A 15 8.36 -0.50 2.23
N CYS A 16 7.11 -0.57 2.69
CA CYS A 16 6.20 -1.66 2.34
C CYS A 16 5.95 -1.74 0.81
N LEU A 17 5.71 -0.60 0.15
CA LEU A 17 5.52 -0.54 -1.30
C LEU A 17 6.80 -0.92 -2.07
N ASP A 18 7.97 -0.50 -1.58
CA ASP A 18 9.27 -0.86 -2.17
C ASP A 18 9.55 -2.37 -2.09
N GLN A 19 9.13 -3.03 -1.00
CA GLN A 19 9.32 -4.48 -0.80
C GLN A 19 8.43 -5.34 -1.70
N VAL A 20 7.32 -4.78 -2.17
CA VAL A 20 6.33 -5.44 -3.05
C VAL A 20 6.54 -5.07 -4.52
N LYS A 21 7.55 -4.24 -4.85
CA LYS A 21 7.98 -4.05 -6.25
C LYS A 21 8.08 -5.43 -6.90
N PHE A 22 7.24 -5.62 -7.91
CA PHE A 22 6.93 -6.89 -8.59
C PHE A 22 8.13 -7.44 -9.36
N HIS A 23 9.24 -7.65 -8.68
CA HIS A 23 10.51 -8.05 -9.26
C HIS A 23 10.76 -9.52 -8.91
N ASP A 24 10.54 -10.36 -9.93
CA ASP A 24 11.08 -11.71 -10.23
C ASP A 24 11.75 -12.50 -9.08
N GLY A 25 11.07 -12.61 -7.94
CA GLY A 25 11.48 -13.39 -6.78
C GLY A 25 10.60 -14.62 -6.58
N ASP A 26 11.02 -15.53 -5.70
CA ASP A 26 10.30 -16.76 -5.37
C ASP A 26 8.81 -16.49 -5.09
N LEU A 27 7.93 -17.18 -5.83
CA LEU A 27 6.48 -16.95 -5.89
C LEU A 27 5.84 -16.99 -4.50
N GLN A 28 6.30 -17.90 -3.63
CA GLN A 28 5.82 -18.03 -2.25
C GLN A 28 6.17 -16.81 -1.40
N SER A 29 7.40 -16.30 -1.54
CA SER A 29 7.85 -15.08 -0.85
C SER A 29 7.09 -13.84 -1.32
N MET A 30 6.72 -13.80 -2.60
CA MET A 30 5.96 -12.70 -3.20
C MET A 30 4.51 -12.69 -2.71
N GLN A 31 3.87 -13.86 -2.62
CA GLN A 31 2.52 -13.98 -2.09
C GLN A 31 2.43 -13.53 -0.63
N LEU A 32 3.35 -13.98 0.23
CA LEU A 32 3.38 -13.58 1.64
C LEU A 32 3.57 -12.06 1.80
N LYS A 33 4.44 -11.45 0.97
CA LYS A 33 4.64 -9.99 0.96
C LYS A 33 3.38 -9.24 0.51
N SER A 34 2.66 -9.75 -0.48
CA SER A 34 1.41 -9.15 -0.96
C SER A 34 0.30 -9.25 0.09
N GLU A 35 0.18 -10.40 0.76
CA GLU A 35 -0.77 -10.59 1.87
C GLU A 35 -0.46 -9.65 3.04
N LEU A 36 0.81 -9.55 3.44
CA LEU A 36 1.24 -8.63 4.49
C LEU A 36 0.94 -7.17 4.11
N LEU A 37 1.23 -6.78 2.86
CA LEU A 37 0.91 -5.45 2.37
C LEU A 37 -0.61 -5.20 2.38
N SER A 38 -1.43 -6.17 2.00
CA SER A 38 -2.90 -6.08 2.05
C SER A 38 -3.42 -5.86 3.47
N VAL A 39 -2.85 -6.55 4.48
CA VAL A 39 -3.21 -6.36 5.89
C VAL A 39 -2.82 -4.96 6.37
N ILE A 40 -1.60 -4.53 6.06
CA ILE A 40 -1.13 -3.18 6.41
C ILE A 40 -2.01 -2.12 5.73
N PHE A 41 -2.26 -2.27 4.43
CA PHE A 41 -3.05 -1.33 3.66
C PHE A 41 -4.46 -1.14 4.23
N ARG A 42 -5.16 -2.25 4.56
CA ARG A 42 -6.47 -2.22 5.22
C ARG A 42 -6.42 -1.53 6.58
N TYR A 43 -5.42 -1.87 7.40
CA TYR A 43 -5.22 -1.19 8.68
C TYR A 43 -4.98 0.32 8.54
N LEU A 44 -4.30 0.76 7.47
CA LEU A 44 -4.06 2.17 7.19
C LEU A 44 -5.31 2.86 6.62
N LEU A 45 -6.14 2.16 5.85
CA LEU A 45 -7.39 2.67 5.26
C LEU A 45 -8.37 3.18 6.32
N GLU A 46 -8.41 2.51 7.48
CA GLU A 46 -9.24 2.90 8.63
C GLU A 46 -8.70 4.11 9.42
N ARG A 47 -7.56 4.68 8.99
CA ARG A 47 -6.86 5.74 9.73
C ARG A 47 -7.13 7.12 9.12
N PRO A 48 -7.21 8.17 9.96
CA PRO A 48 -7.38 9.52 9.45
C PRO A 48 -6.20 9.90 8.54
N ASN A 49 -6.47 10.70 7.51
CA ASN A 49 -5.49 11.17 6.53
C ASN A 49 -4.82 10.07 5.70
N PHE A 50 -5.43 8.87 5.61
CA PHE A 50 -4.92 7.76 4.79
C PHE A 50 -4.55 8.22 3.38
N SER A 51 -5.46 8.85 2.66
CA SER A 51 -5.22 9.29 1.27
C SER A 51 -4.03 10.24 1.17
N THR A 52 -3.83 11.14 2.14
CA THR A 52 -2.67 12.04 2.19
C THR A 52 -1.38 11.25 2.35
N VAL A 53 -1.33 10.34 3.33
CA VAL A 53 -0.17 9.50 3.62
C VAL A 53 0.15 8.60 2.42
N PHE A 54 -0.87 7.98 1.82
CA PHE A 54 -0.74 7.13 0.64
C PHE A 54 -0.18 7.89 -0.55
N CYS A 55 -0.78 9.04 -0.90
CA CYS A 55 -0.30 9.87 -2.01
C CYS A 55 1.14 10.37 -1.81
N GLN A 56 1.51 10.74 -0.58
CA GLN A 56 2.90 11.16 -0.26
C GLN A 56 3.88 9.98 -0.25
N SER A 57 3.39 8.75 -0.03
CA SER A 57 4.21 7.54 -0.07
C SER A 57 4.51 7.10 -1.51
N LEU A 58 3.65 7.46 -2.46
CA LEU A 58 3.88 7.20 -3.88
C LEU A 58 4.93 8.19 -4.41
N ARG A 59 6.20 7.76 -4.47
CA ARG A 59 7.36 8.62 -4.75
C ARG A 59 7.42 9.24 -6.17
N THR A 60 6.44 8.99 -7.05
CA THR A 60 6.41 9.47 -8.45
C THR A 60 5.00 9.54 -9.02
N GLN A 61 4.87 10.07 -10.25
CA GLN A 61 3.65 10.07 -11.05
C GLN A 61 3.11 8.64 -11.21
N VAL A 62 2.01 8.36 -10.52
CA VAL A 62 1.38 7.04 -10.52
C VAL A 62 0.51 6.92 -11.75
N SER A 63 0.72 5.87 -12.54
CA SER A 63 -0.17 5.54 -13.67
C SER A 63 -1.42 4.84 -13.18
N GLU A 64 -2.51 4.98 -13.93
CA GLU A 64 -3.75 4.23 -13.69
C GLU A 64 -3.51 2.71 -13.70
N ILE A 65 -2.62 2.26 -14.59
CA ILE A 65 -2.17 0.86 -14.68
C ILE A 65 -1.53 0.40 -13.36
N TYR A 66 -0.66 1.21 -12.76
CA TYR A 66 -0.04 0.88 -11.48
C TYR A 66 -1.08 0.75 -10.36
N LEU A 67 -2.07 1.64 -10.31
CA LEU A 67 -3.15 1.56 -9.31
C LEU A 67 -4.01 0.32 -9.51
N GLU A 68 -4.27 -0.05 -10.76
CA GLU A 68 -5.01 -1.28 -11.08
C GLU A 68 -4.24 -2.53 -10.65
N ASP A 69 -2.95 -2.60 -10.94
CA ASP A 69 -2.09 -3.72 -10.56
C ASP A 69 -1.94 -3.81 -9.04
N LEU A 70 -1.74 -2.68 -8.36
CA LEU A 70 -1.73 -2.60 -6.90
C LEU A 70 -3.07 -3.07 -6.31
N SER A 71 -4.19 -2.64 -6.88
CA SER A 71 -5.52 -3.05 -6.43
C SER A 71 -5.73 -4.56 -6.57
N LYS A 72 -5.27 -5.16 -7.67
CA LYS A 72 -5.32 -6.61 -7.90
C LYS A 72 -4.44 -7.36 -6.91
N ALA A 73 -3.20 -6.92 -6.71
CA ALA A 73 -2.24 -7.55 -5.80
C ALA A 73 -2.72 -7.55 -4.34
N LEU A 74 -3.37 -6.46 -3.93
CA LEU A 74 -3.92 -6.31 -2.58
C LEU A 74 -5.27 -7.01 -2.38
N HIS A 75 -5.88 -7.51 -3.45
CA HIS A 75 -7.24 -8.09 -3.45
C HIS A 75 -8.29 -7.15 -2.86
N LEU A 76 -8.21 -5.84 -3.17
CA LEU A 76 -9.14 -4.86 -2.62
C LEU A 76 -10.56 -5.08 -3.14
N SER A 77 -11.52 -5.09 -2.22
CA SER A 77 -12.95 -5.03 -2.50
C SER A 77 -13.35 -3.67 -3.08
N ILE A 78 -14.54 -3.58 -3.69
CA ILE A 78 -15.04 -2.31 -4.27
C ILE A 78 -15.05 -1.17 -3.23
N PRO A 79 -15.57 -1.35 -1.99
CA PRO A 79 -15.56 -0.30 -0.97
C PRO A 79 -14.14 0.20 -0.65
N GLU A 80 -13.17 -0.72 -0.52
CA GLU A 80 -11.77 -0.37 -0.26
C GLU A 80 -11.11 0.38 -1.43
N LYS A 81 -11.53 0.12 -2.68
CA LYS A 81 -11.04 0.86 -3.85
C LYS A 81 -11.52 2.31 -3.89
N ILE A 82 -12.74 2.56 -3.40
CA ILE A 82 -13.37 3.89 -3.43
C ILE A 82 -13.31 4.62 -2.09
N GLY A 83 -12.78 3.97 -1.03
CA GLY A 83 -12.65 4.53 0.30
C GLY A 83 -13.98 4.76 1.02
N ILE A 84 -14.98 3.89 0.79
CA ILE A 84 -16.34 3.94 1.38
C ILE A 84 -16.54 2.77 2.34
#